data_AF-A0A960D7E9-F1
#
_entry.id   AF-A0A960D7E9-F1
#
_cell.length_a   1.000
_cell.length_b   1.000
_cell.length_c   1.000
_cell.angle_alpha   90.00
_cell.angle_beta   90.00
_cell.angle_gamma   90.00
#
_symmetry.space_group_name_H-M   'P 1'
#
loop_
_entity.id
_entity.type
_entity.pdbx_description
1 polymer ?
#
loop_
_entity_poly.entity_id
_entity_poly.type
_entity_poly.pdbx_seq_one_letter_code
_entity_poly.pdbx_strand_id
1 'polypeptide(L)' 'MQLKKLPSVAETIDWGRTLLALGMDTIDDATIAATLGVVLKHQSDQQRAAGELRLN' A
#
# COMPACT_ATOMS: atom_id res chain seq x y z
N MET A 1 6.47 -4.60 12.70
CA MET A 1 7.01 -3.79 11.58
C MET A 1 7.46 -2.41 12.05
N GLN A 2 8.74 -2.05 11.87
CA GLN A 2 9.22 -0.67 12.00
C GLN A 2 9.37 -0.07 10.60
N LEU A 3 8.43 0.80 10.21
CA LEU A 3 8.52 1.60 9.00
C LEU A 3 9.42 2.81 9.26
N LYS A 4 10.16 3.24 8.23
CA LYS A 4 10.92 4.50 8.30
C LYS A 4 9.98 5.69 8.50
N LYS A 5 8.81 5.65 7.86
CA LYS A 5 7.73 6.61 8.06
C LYS A 5 6.38 5.90 8.03
N LEU A 6 5.55 6.15 9.03
CA LEU A 6 4.16 5.71 9.01
C LEU A 6 3.35 6.50 7.98
N PRO A 7 2.44 5.86 7.23
CA PRO A 7 1.53 6.58 6.35
C PRO A 7 0.65 7.52 7.16
N SER A 8 0.50 8.75 6.68
CA SER A 8 -0.44 9.73 7.20
C SER A 8 -1.88 9.40 6.80
N VAL A 9 -2.84 10.04 7.48
CA VAL A 9 -4.26 9.95 7.12
C VAL A 9 -4.49 10.36 5.66
N ALA A 10 -3.81 11.40 5.18
CA ALA A 10 -3.91 11.85 3.79
C ALA A 10 -3.42 10.78 2.80
N GLU A 11 -2.26 10.16 3.07
CA GLU A 11 -1.71 9.07 2.22
C GLU A 11 -2.66 7.86 2.17
N THR A 12 -3.31 7.52 3.28
CA THR A 12 -4.30 6.42 3.34
C THR A 12 -5.58 6.77 2.56
N ILE A 13 -6.08 8.00 2.65
CA ILE A 13 -7.25 8.45 1.88
C ILE A 13 -6.95 8.43 0.38
N ASP A 14 -5.77 8.91 -0.02
CA ASP A 14 -5.37 8.92 -1.43
C ASP A 14 -5.15 7.51 -1.97
N TRP A 15 -4.73 6.55 -1.14
CA TRP A 15 -4.71 5.13 -1.51
C TRP A 15 -6.11 4.60 -1.81
N GLY A 16 -7.09 4.87 -0.93
CA GLY A 16 -8.49 4.50 -1.17
C GLY A 16 -9.06 5.11 -2.47
N ARG A 17 -8.76 6.39 -2.74
CA ARG A 17 -9.15 7.04 -4.01
C ARG A 17 -8.49 6.39 -5.22
N THR A 18 -7.23 5.97 -5.08
CA THR A 18 -6.51 5.28 -6.15
C THR A 18 -7.14 3.92 -6.45
N LEU A 19 -7.53 3.16 -5.42
CA LEU A 19 -8.24 1.90 -5.60
C LEU A 19 -9.56 2.09 -6.36
N LEU A 20 -10.35 3.10 -5.98
CA LEU A 20 -11.59 3.45 -6.67
C LEU A 20 -11.33 3.87 -8.13
N ALA A 21 -10.29 4.68 -8.38
CA ALA A 21 -9.93 5.14 -9.72
C ALA A 21 -9.44 4.00 -10.63
N LEU A 22 -8.82 2.96 -10.05
CA LEU A 22 -8.41 1.74 -10.74
C LEU A 22 -9.57 0.75 -10.96
N GLY A 23 -10.78 1.08 -10.48
CA GLY A 23 -11.94 0.20 -10.59
C GLY A 23 -11.85 -1.06 -9.71
N MET A 24 -11.01 -1.03 -8.67
CA MET A 24 -10.86 -2.15 -7.74
C MET A 24 -12.07 -2.19 -6.81
N ASP A 25 -12.82 -3.29 -6.86
CA ASP A 25 -13.96 -3.58 -5.98
C ASP A 25 -13.58 -4.50 -4.80
N THR A 26 -12.41 -5.12 -4.89
CA THR A 26 -11.83 -6.05 -3.92
C THR A 26 -10.37 -5.68 -3.66
N ILE A 27 -9.89 -5.96 -2.45
CA ILE A 27 -8.50 -5.73 -2.05
C ILE A 27 -7.88 -7.09 -1.80
N ASP A 28 -7.33 -7.67 -2.87
CA ASP A 28 -6.54 -8.90 -2.82
C ASP A 28 -5.03 -8.61 -2.75
N ASP A 29 -4.22 -9.64 -2.58
CA ASP A 29 -2.78 -9.52 -2.42
C ASP A 29 -2.12 -8.84 -3.64
N ALA A 30 -2.60 -9.12 -4.85
CA ALA A 30 -2.12 -8.51 -6.09
C ALA A 30 -2.41 -7.00 -6.11
N THR A 31 -3.61 -6.59 -5.70
CA THR A 31 -4.02 -5.20 -5.61
C THR A 31 -3.19 -4.45 -4.58
N ILE A 32 -2.94 -5.05 -3.41
CA ILE A 32 -2.07 -4.47 -2.38
C ILE A 32 -0.65 -4.31 -2.92
N ALA A 33 -0.09 -5.35 -3.54
CA ALA A 33 1.27 -5.32 -4.09
C ALA A 33 1.44 -4.22 -5.14
N ALA A 34 0.47 -4.07 -6.05
CA ALA A 34 0.50 -3.07 -7.11
C ALA A 34 0.34 -1.63 -6.62
N THR A 35 -0.30 -1.42 -5.46
CA THR A 35 -0.69 -0.08 -4.99
C THR A 35 0.00 0.36 -3.69
N LEU A 36 0.86 -0.49 -3.11
CA LEU A 36 1.63 -0.21 -1.89
C LEU A 36 2.41 1.12 -1.96
N GLY A 37 2.89 1.51 -3.14
CA GLY A 37 3.61 2.78 -3.33
C GLY A 37 2.76 4.05 -3.15
N VAL A 38 1.43 3.92 -3.19
CA VAL A 38 0.52 5.04 -2.98
C VAL A 38 0.47 5.41 -1.50
N VAL A 39 0.45 4.40 -0.61
CA VAL A 39 0.38 4.60 0.83
C VAL A 39 1.77 4.64 1.49
N LEU A 40 2.75 3.86 1.00
CA LEU A 40 4.12 3.85 1.50
C LEU A 40 5.08 4.50 0.51
N LYS A 41 5.63 5.67 0.86
CA LYS A 41 6.48 6.46 -0.05
C LYS A 41 7.93 5.98 -0.15
N HIS A 42 8.41 5.20 0.82
CA HIS A 42 9.77 4.67 0.82
C HIS A 42 9.80 3.24 0.30
N GLN A 43 10.65 2.96 -0.68
CA GLN A 43 10.80 1.62 -1.25
C GLN A 43 11.16 0.55 -0.20
N SER A 44 11.99 0.90 0.79
CA SER A 44 12.32 0.00 1.91
C SER A 44 11.10 -0.37 2.75
N ASP A 45 10.16 0.57 2.91
CA ASP A 45 8.92 0.36 3.66
C ASP A 45 7.95 -0.50 2.85
N GLN A 46 7.89 -0.32 1.53
CA GLN A 46 7.13 -1.19 0.62
C GLN A 46 7.63 -2.64 0.65
N GLN A 47 8.94 -2.85 0.57
CA GLN A 47 9.55 -4.19 0.63
C GLN A 47 9.27 -4.88 1.97
N ARG A 48 9.39 -4.14 3.09
CA ARG A 48 9.06 -4.66 4.42
C ARG A 48 7.58 -5.01 4.53
N ALA A 49 6.70 -4.14 4.05
CA ALA A 49 5.26 -4.38 4.06
C ALA A 49 4.89 -5.61 3.21
N ALA A 50 5.45 -5.75 2.01
CA ALA A 50 5.21 -6.91 1.16
C ALA A 50 5.66 -8.22 1.82
N GLY A 51 6.83 -8.23 2.46
CA GLY A 51 7.32 -9.41 3.17
C GLY A 51 6.48 -9.79 4.40
N GLU A 52 6.06 -8.81 5.19
CA GLU A 52 5.24 -9.03 6.39
C GLU A 52 3.80 -9.45 6.05
N LEU A 53 3.24 -8.88 4.98
CA LEU A 53 1.91 -9.23 4.45
C LEU A 53 1.93 -10.53 3.64
N ARG A 54 3.12 -11.10 3.38
CA ARG A 54 3.30 -12.33 2.59
C ARG A 54 2.68 -12.24 1.19
N LEU A 55 2.83 -11.07 0.57
CA LEU A 55 2.42 -10.84 -0.81
C LEU A 55 3.41 -11.64 -1.69
N ASN A 56 2.98 -12.84 -2.13
CA ASN A 56 3.78 -13.75 -2.94
C ASN A 56 3.66 -13.43 -4.43
#